data_AF-A0A9E1HKK8-F1
#
_entry.id   AF-A0A9E1HKK8-F1
#
_cell.length_a   1.000
_cell.length_b   1.000
_cell.length_c   1.000
_cell.angle_alpha   90.00
_cell.angle_beta   90.00
_cell.angle_gamma   90.00
#
_symmetry.space_group_name_H-M   'P 1'
#
loop_
_entity.id
_entity.type
_entity.pdbx_description
1 polymer ?
#
loop_
_entity_poly.entity_id
_entity_poly.type
_entity_poly.pdbx_seq_one_letter_code
_entity_poly.pdbx_strand_id
1 'polypeptide(L)'
;MITKIDLPNGRRLEFGPGKFDDFCVYYVNEKLEKKAPTDIQCFQVLKELSEVFDREEIYDDFVSIYQFTKKEIREKDVIYIESFGQKYGRKATFVFLVLYMAMIAEENKKNTKLGKRIKRLGVHYLLIENHSVEESACFMKGLSAEEISILCKERGF
;
A
#
# COMPACT_ATOMS: atom_id res chain seq x y z
N MET A 1 15.88 7.58 -12.03
CA MET A 1 14.91 7.23 -10.97
C MET A 1 14.03 6.11 -11.49
N ILE A 2 13.88 5.01 -10.75
CA ILE A 2 12.97 3.94 -11.13
C ILE A 2 11.54 4.43 -10.88
N THR A 3 10.69 4.36 -11.91
CA THR A 3 9.29 4.84 -11.86
C THR A 3 8.27 3.73 -12.04
N LYS A 4 8.73 2.49 -12.23
CA LYS A 4 7.91 1.32 -12.49
C LYS A 4 8.50 0.05 -11.90
N ILE A 5 7.64 -0.93 -11.67
CA ILE A 5 7.96 -2.30 -11.30
C ILE A 5 7.42 -3.20 -12.42
N ASP A 6 8.31 -3.91 -13.10
CA ASP A 6 7.90 -4.86 -14.14
C ASP A 6 7.37 -6.14 -13.46
N LEU A 7 6.24 -6.64 -13.94
CA LEU A 7 5.58 -7.85 -13.46
C LEU A 7 5.62 -8.92 -14.58
N PRO A 8 5.37 -10.22 -14.25
CA PRO A 8 5.33 -11.27 -15.25
C PRO A 8 4.39 -10.98 -16.44
N ASN A 9 4.73 -11.53 -17.61
CA ASN A 9 4.00 -11.41 -18.87
C ASN A 9 3.85 -9.97 -19.41
N GLY A 10 4.83 -9.10 -19.18
CA GLY A 10 4.80 -7.72 -19.73
C GLY A 10 3.81 -6.79 -19.03
N ARG A 11 3.26 -7.22 -17.89
CA ARG A 11 2.47 -6.39 -16.99
C ARG A 11 3.41 -5.51 -16.15
N ARG A 12 2.91 -4.42 -15.58
CA ARG A 12 3.73 -3.57 -14.70
C ARG A 12 2.90 -2.73 -13.75
N LEU A 13 3.52 -2.27 -12.67
CA LEU A 13 3.07 -1.12 -11.89
C LEU A 13 3.90 0.10 -12.29
N GLU A 14 3.29 1.26 -12.47
CA GLU A 14 4.00 2.50 -12.77
C GLU A 14 3.37 3.70 -12.06
N PHE A 15 4.18 4.71 -11.77
CA PHE A 15 3.65 6.02 -11.41
C PHE A 15 3.16 6.76 -12.64
N GLY A 16 2.10 7.55 -12.47
CA GLY A 16 1.62 8.48 -13.48
C GLY A 16 0.74 9.57 -12.89
N PRO A 17 0.37 10.57 -13.72
CA PRO A 17 -0.50 11.64 -13.30
C PRO A 17 -1.87 11.11 -12.85
N GLY A 18 -2.26 11.47 -11.65
CA GLY A 18 -3.58 11.25 -11.07
C GLY A 18 -4.45 12.50 -11.14
N LYS A 19 -5.63 12.43 -10.51
CA LYS A 19 -6.55 13.58 -10.42
C LYS A 19 -6.02 14.70 -9.50
N PHE A 20 -5.15 14.34 -8.55
CA PHE A 20 -4.74 15.22 -7.46
C PHE A 20 -3.21 15.41 -7.36
N ASP A 21 -2.42 14.47 -7.88
CA ASP A 21 -0.95 14.49 -7.83
C ASP A 21 -0.35 13.69 -8.99
N ASP A 22 0.98 13.76 -9.16
CA ASP A 22 1.72 13.07 -10.22
C ASP A 22 2.17 11.64 -9.85
N PHE A 23 1.76 11.12 -8.69
CA PHE A 23 2.27 9.87 -8.12
C PHE A 23 1.19 8.79 -7.97
N CYS A 24 0.15 8.82 -8.80
CA CYS A 24 -0.85 7.77 -8.81
C CYS A 24 -0.24 6.45 -9.30
N VAL A 25 -0.49 5.36 -8.56
CA VAL A 25 -0.03 4.01 -8.94
C VAL A 25 -1.00 3.41 -9.94
N TYR A 26 -0.49 3.03 -11.12
CA TYR A 26 -1.26 2.35 -12.16
C TYR A 26 -0.74 0.93 -12.36
N TYR A 27 -1.67 -0.02 -12.40
CA TYR A 27 -1.44 -1.31 -13.03
C TYR A 27 -1.64 -1.18 -14.53
N VAL A 28 -0.66 -1.63 -15.30
CA VAL A 28 -0.71 -1.70 -16.75
C VAL A 28 -0.71 -3.15 -17.18
N ASN A 29 -1.75 -3.55 -17.92
CA ASN A 29 -1.87 -4.91 -18.42
C ASN A 29 -1.10 -5.12 -19.74
N GLU A 30 -1.17 -6.34 -20.26
CA GLU A 30 -0.47 -6.77 -21.48
C GLU A 30 -0.92 -6.00 -22.73
N LYS A 31 -2.13 -5.40 -22.70
CA LYS A 31 -2.71 -4.55 -23.75
C LYS A 31 -2.41 -3.06 -23.56
N LEU A 32 -1.54 -2.70 -22.61
CA LEU A 32 -1.22 -1.32 -22.23
C LEU A 32 -2.39 -0.52 -21.64
N GLU A 33 -3.46 -1.20 -21.21
CA GLU A 33 -4.57 -0.56 -20.51
C GLU A 33 -4.17 -0.28 -19.06
N LYS A 34 -4.47 0.94 -18.59
CA LYS A 34 -4.10 1.40 -17.25
C LYS A 34 -5.31 1.38 -16.31
N LYS A 35 -5.12 0.86 -15.10
CA LYS A 35 -6.10 0.91 -14.01
C LYS A 35 -5.41 1.22 -12.69
N ALA A 36 -5.91 2.21 -11.97
CA ALA A 36 -5.43 2.49 -10.61
C ALA A 36 -6.09 1.51 -9.62
N PRO A 37 -5.32 0.70 -8.88
CA PRO A 37 -5.88 -0.11 -7.79
C PRO A 37 -6.43 0.81 -6.68
N THR A 38 -7.59 0.46 -6.14
CA THR A 38 -8.19 1.23 -5.04
C THR A 38 -7.79 0.67 -3.68
N ASP A 39 -7.86 1.51 -2.63
CA ASP A 39 -7.65 1.05 -1.25
C ASP A 39 -8.64 -0.08 -0.89
N ILE A 40 -9.90 -0.01 -1.34
CA ILE A 40 -10.89 -1.09 -1.18
C ILE A 40 -10.40 -2.40 -1.81
N GLN A 41 -9.88 -2.36 -3.05
CA GLN A 41 -9.37 -3.57 -3.71
C GLN A 41 -8.18 -4.17 -2.97
N CYS A 42 -7.28 -3.32 -2.45
CA CYS A 42 -6.14 -3.78 -1.68
C CYS A 42 -6.59 -4.40 -0.34
N PHE A 43 -7.48 -3.71 0.38
CA PHE A 43 -7.99 -4.15 1.68
C PHE A 43 -8.83 -5.42 1.58
N GLN A 44 -9.59 -5.60 0.49
CA GLN A 44 -10.29 -6.86 0.24
C GLN A 44 -9.32 -8.04 0.21
N VAL A 45 -8.18 -7.91 -0.47
CA VAL A 45 -7.18 -8.98 -0.52
C VAL A 45 -6.56 -9.22 0.85
N LEU A 46 -6.22 -8.17 1.60
CA LEU A 46 -5.67 -8.33 2.95
C LEU A 46 -6.68 -8.97 3.91
N LYS A 47 -7.98 -8.67 3.76
CA LYS A 47 -9.05 -9.28 4.54
C LYS A 47 -9.26 -10.75 4.18
N GLU A 48 -9.24 -11.10 2.89
CA GLU A 48 -9.26 -12.49 2.43
C GLU A 48 -8.05 -13.27 2.97
N LEU A 49 -6.86 -12.66 3.04
CA LEU A 49 -5.69 -13.31 3.62
C LEU A 49 -5.86 -13.59 5.11
N SER A 50 -6.52 -12.71 5.86
CA SER A 50 -6.72 -12.91 7.30
C SER A 50 -7.78 -13.97 7.65
N GLU A 51 -8.47 -14.52 6.66
CA GLU A 51 -9.29 -15.72 6.82
C GLU A 51 -8.44 -17.00 6.84
N VAL A 52 -7.19 -16.94 6.36
CA VAL A 52 -6.29 -18.10 6.21
C VAL A 52 -5.04 -17.98 7.06
N PHE A 53 -4.50 -16.76 7.20
CA PHE A 53 -3.29 -16.46 7.94
C PHE A 53 -3.60 -15.58 9.16
N ASP A 54 -2.69 -15.58 10.11
CA ASP A 54 -2.76 -14.72 11.29
C ASP A 54 -2.67 -13.24 10.90
N ARG A 55 -3.50 -12.38 11.52
CA ARG A 55 -3.62 -10.97 11.12
C ARG A 55 -2.38 -10.18 11.49
N GLU A 56 -1.83 -10.46 12.65
CA GLU A 56 -0.63 -9.86 13.19
C GLU A 56 0.55 -10.23 12.30
N GLU A 57 0.63 -11.48 11.83
CA GLU A 57 1.65 -11.90 10.87
C GLU A 57 1.58 -11.13 9.54
N ILE A 58 0.39 -10.99 8.94
CA ILE A 58 0.20 -10.19 7.71
C ILE A 58 0.57 -8.72 7.96
N TYR A 59 0.17 -8.19 9.12
CA TYR A 59 0.44 -6.81 9.50
C TYR A 59 1.94 -6.56 9.70
N ASP A 60 2.65 -7.46 10.36
CA ASP A 60 4.10 -7.36 10.60
C ASP A 60 4.90 -7.40 9.29
N ASP A 61 4.51 -8.27 8.35
CA ASP A 61 5.09 -8.28 7.01
C ASP A 61 4.84 -6.95 6.28
N PHE A 62 3.62 -6.41 6.34
CA PHE A 62 3.34 -5.08 5.81
C PHE A 62 4.17 -3.99 6.53
N VAL A 63 4.33 -4.06 7.86
CA VAL A 63 5.13 -3.10 8.62
C VAL A 63 6.60 -3.18 8.21
N SER A 64 7.12 -4.36 7.86
CA SER A 64 8.47 -4.48 7.31
C SER A 64 8.63 -3.65 6.03
N ILE A 65 7.64 -3.70 5.13
CA ILE A 65 7.58 -2.85 3.92
C ILE A 65 7.58 -1.38 4.32
N TYR A 66 6.69 -1.01 5.22
CA TYR A 66 6.57 0.35 5.72
C TYR A 66 7.91 0.87 6.24
N GLN A 67 8.65 0.10 7.03
CA GLN A 67 9.89 0.53 7.66
C GLN A 67 10.96 0.90 6.62
N PHE A 68 11.18 0.04 5.61
CA PHE A 68 12.21 0.31 4.61
C PHE A 68 11.78 1.30 3.53
N THR A 69 10.48 1.54 3.34
CA THR A 69 9.97 2.45 2.30
C THR A 69 10.48 3.88 2.48
N LYS A 70 11.02 4.47 1.40
CA LYS A 70 11.50 5.85 1.31
C LYS A 70 10.80 6.57 0.15
N LYS A 71 11.49 7.47 -0.55
CA LYS A 71 10.95 8.29 -1.65
C LYS A 71 11.18 7.70 -3.05
N GLU A 72 11.87 6.58 -3.16
CA GLU A 72 12.22 5.99 -4.45
C GLU A 72 12.00 4.49 -4.43
N ILE A 73 11.63 3.94 -5.59
CA ILE A 73 11.60 2.49 -5.79
C ILE A 73 13.04 1.99 -5.80
N ARG A 74 13.32 0.95 -5.01
CA ARG A 74 14.62 0.27 -5.00
C ARG A 74 14.41 -1.18 -5.36
N GLU A 75 15.19 -1.69 -6.29
CA GLU A 75 15.10 -3.08 -6.77
C GLU A 75 15.17 -4.10 -5.63
N LYS A 76 16.07 -3.88 -4.66
CA LYS A 76 16.18 -4.73 -3.46
C LYS A 76 14.89 -4.80 -2.63
N ASP A 77 14.11 -3.72 -2.59
CA ASP A 77 12.85 -3.68 -1.85
C ASP A 77 11.78 -4.51 -2.57
N VAL A 78 11.74 -4.41 -3.91
CA VAL A 78 10.84 -5.19 -4.75
C VAL A 78 11.14 -6.68 -4.62
N ILE A 79 12.41 -7.07 -4.75
CA ILE A 79 12.85 -8.47 -4.59
C ILE A 79 12.48 -8.98 -3.20
N TYR A 80 12.68 -8.17 -2.16
CA TYR A 80 12.30 -8.54 -0.80
C TYR A 80 10.78 -8.80 -0.69
N ILE A 81 9.95 -7.89 -1.23
CA ILE A 81 8.49 -8.05 -1.23
C ILE A 81 8.04 -9.30 -2.01
N GLU A 82 8.63 -9.54 -3.17
CA GLU A 82 8.33 -10.73 -3.98
C GLU A 82 8.76 -12.02 -3.27
N SER A 83 9.85 -11.99 -2.50
CA SER A 83 10.36 -13.17 -1.80
C SER A 83 9.43 -13.63 -0.68
N PHE A 84 9.03 -12.75 0.25
CA PHE A 84 8.11 -13.15 1.32
C PHE A 84 6.66 -13.23 0.82
N GLY A 85 6.27 -12.40 -0.15
CA GLY A 85 4.91 -12.38 -0.71
C GLY A 85 4.49 -13.72 -1.33
N GLN A 86 5.45 -14.54 -1.80
CA GLN A 86 5.20 -15.89 -2.31
C GLN A 86 4.45 -16.78 -1.33
N LYS A 87 4.70 -16.61 -0.02
CA LYS A 87 3.97 -17.31 1.06
C LYS A 87 2.45 -17.12 0.96
N TYR A 88 2.02 -15.91 0.63
CA TYR A 88 0.60 -15.53 0.54
C TYR A 88 0.02 -15.66 -0.87
N GLY A 89 0.88 -15.93 -1.85
CA GLY A 89 0.51 -16.06 -3.26
C GLY A 89 0.55 -14.74 -4.05
N ARG A 90 0.32 -14.86 -5.37
CA ARG A 90 0.53 -13.78 -6.34
C ARG A 90 -0.36 -12.56 -6.10
N LYS A 91 -1.62 -12.76 -5.71
CA LYS A 91 -2.59 -11.67 -5.47
C LYS A 91 -2.14 -10.80 -4.29
N ALA A 92 -1.68 -11.43 -3.20
CA ALA A 92 -1.13 -10.76 -2.03
C ALA A 92 0.17 -10.02 -2.33
N THR A 93 1.11 -10.70 -3.02
CA THR A 93 2.37 -10.09 -3.47
C THR A 93 2.12 -8.82 -4.27
N PHE A 94 1.17 -8.87 -5.21
CA PHE A 94 0.75 -7.71 -5.99
C PHE A 94 0.24 -6.57 -5.10
N VAL A 95 -0.61 -6.86 -4.11
CA VAL A 95 -1.12 -5.84 -3.18
C VAL A 95 -0.01 -5.23 -2.31
N PHE A 96 0.95 -6.03 -1.85
CA PHE A 96 2.11 -5.50 -1.14
C PHE A 96 2.96 -4.55 -2.00
N LEU A 97 3.17 -4.87 -3.27
CA LEU A 97 3.87 -3.97 -4.22
C LEU A 97 3.08 -2.69 -4.50
N VAL A 98 1.75 -2.78 -4.62
CA VAL A 98 0.87 -1.61 -4.77
C VAL A 98 0.97 -0.71 -3.52
N LEU A 99 0.88 -1.29 -2.32
CA LEU A 99 1.00 -0.53 -1.07
C LEU A 99 2.38 0.09 -0.89
N TYR A 100 3.46 -0.62 -1.29
CA TYR A 100 4.81 -0.08 -1.34
C TYR A 100 4.90 1.17 -2.22
N MET A 101 4.43 1.08 -3.46
CA MET A 101 4.43 2.22 -4.38
C MET A 101 3.52 3.35 -3.90
N ALA A 102 2.37 3.02 -3.31
CA ALA A 102 1.46 4.02 -2.74
C ALA A 102 2.12 4.76 -1.56
N MET A 103 2.86 4.08 -0.70
CA MET A 103 3.63 4.73 0.37
C MET A 103 4.72 5.66 -0.17
N ILE A 104 5.42 5.26 -1.24
CA ILE A 104 6.38 6.13 -1.94
C ILE A 104 5.67 7.38 -2.49
N ALA A 105 4.48 7.23 -3.07
CA ALA A 105 3.68 8.35 -3.56
C ALA A 105 3.35 9.33 -2.42
N GLU A 106 2.89 8.83 -1.28
CA GLU A 106 2.57 9.65 -0.11
C GLU A 106 3.79 10.41 0.44
N GLU A 107 4.98 9.81 0.39
CA GLU A 107 6.25 10.42 0.80
C GLU A 107 6.74 11.52 -0.15
N ASN A 108 6.33 11.47 -1.42
CA ASN A 108 6.70 12.45 -2.45
C ASN A 108 5.67 13.58 -2.63
N LYS A 109 4.47 13.45 -2.07
CA LYS A 109 3.46 14.52 -2.11
C LYS A 109 4.01 15.82 -1.53
N LYS A 110 3.88 16.90 -2.30
CA LYS A 110 4.30 18.24 -1.87
C LYS A 110 3.60 18.62 -0.57
N ASN A 111 4.37 19.07 0.42
CA ASN A 111 3.89 19.47 1.74
C ASN A 111 3.17 18.35 2.53
N THR A 112 3.44 17.07 2.24
CA THR A 112 2.90 15.95 3.02
C THR A 112 3.29 16.09 4.50
N LYS A 113 2.29 16.02 5.39
CA LYS A 113 2.48 16.08 6.86
C LYS A 113 2.53 14.69 7.50
N LEU A 114 1.93 13.71 6.82
CA LEU A 114 1.75 12.34 7.32
C LEU A 114 2.65 11.34 6.58
N GLY A 115 2.90 11.57 5.29
CA GLY A 115 3.62 10.62 4.44
C GLY A 115 2.96 9.25 4.44
N LYS A 116 3.80 8.20 4.41
CA LYS A 116 3.35 6.81 4.40
C LYS A 116 2.54 6.36 5.63
N ARG A 117 2.51 7.15 6.73
CA ARG A 117 1.72 6.83 7.94
C ARG A 117 0.24 6.63 7.62
N ILE A 118 -0.29 7.34 6.63
CA ILE A 118 -1.70 7.20 6.22
C ILE A 118 -2.03 5.77 5.75
N LYS A 119 -1.09 5.13 5.03
CA LYS A 119 -1.28 3.75 4.56
C LYS A 119 -1.15 2.75 5.69
N ARG A 120 -0.22 2.98 6.63
CA ARG A 120 -0.11 2.14 7.83
C ARG A 120 -1.33 2.23 8.73
N LEU A 121 -1.91 3.41 8.90
CA LEU A 121 -3.13 3.57 9.70
C LEU A 121 -4.30 2.80 9.10
N GLY A 122 -4.51 2.89 7.78
CA GLY A 122 -5.58 2.11 7.11
C GLY A 122 -5.40 0.59 7.25
N VAL A 123 -4.18 0.09 7.08
CA VAL A 123 -3.90 -1.36 7.22
C VAL A 123 -3.99 -1.83 8.68
N HIS A 124 -3.56 -1.00 9.65
CA HIS A 124 -3.74 -1.29 11.08
C HIS A 124 -5.22 -1.39 11.45
N TYR A 125 -6.02 -0.41 11.02
CA TYR A 125 -7.45 -0.38 11.29
C TYR A 125 -8.18 -1.61 10.71
N LEU A 126 -7.74 -2.08 9.54
CA LEU A 126 -8.27 -3.28 8.89
C LEU A 126 -7.88 -4.59 9.62
N LEU A 127 -6.59 -4.78 9.88
CA LEU A 127 -6.05 -6.07 10.33
C LEU A 127 -6.05 -6.21 11.85
N ILE A 128 -5.54 -5.20 12.56
CA ILE A 128 -5.35 -5.24 14.01
C ILE A 128 -6.65 -4.89 14.73
N GLU A 129 -7.33 -3.82 14.31
CA GLU A 129 -8.64 -3.44 14.87
C GLU A 129 -9.80 -4.22 14.23
N ASN A 130 -9.51 -5.05 13.21
CA ASN A 130 -10.45 -5.98 12.57
C ASN A 130 -11.71 -5.35 11.97
N HIS A 131 -11.63 -4.12 11.49
CA HIS A 131 -12.76 -3.44 10.83
C HIS A 131 -13.10 -4.03 9.45
N SER A 132 -14.21 -3.58 8.87
CA SER A 132 -14.58 -3.94 7.50
C SER A 132 -13.69 -3.24 6.47
N VAL A 133 -13.72 -3.74 5.23
CA VAL A 133 -12.99 -3.15 4.10
C VAL A 133 -13.48 -1.72 3.83
N GLU A 134 -14.79 -1.52 3.84
CA GLU A 134 -15.43 -0.22 3.56
C GLU A 134 -15.11 0.80 4.64
N GLU A 135 -15.21 0.40 5.91
CA GLU A 135 -14.86 1.25 7.06
C GLU A 135 -13.40 1.66 6.98
N SER A 136 -12.49 0.70 6.81
CA SER A 136 -11.05 0.96 6.77
C SER A 136 -10.65 1.88 5.62
N ALA A 137 -11.26 1.72 4.44
CA ALA A 137 -10.99 2.57 3.28
C ALA A 137 -11.55 3.99 3.41
N CYS A 138 -12.55 4.20 4.28
CA CYS A 138 -13.22 5.48 4.45
C CYS A 138 -12.94 6.18 5.78
N PHE A 139 -12.35 5.48 6.76
CA PHE A 139 -12.18 5.91 8.15
C PHE A 139 -11.52 7.29 8.30
N MET A 140 -10.54 7.61 7.44
CA MET A 140 -9.81 8.88 7.50
C MET A 140 -10.50 10.03 6.74
N LYS A 141 -11.61 9.77 6.03
CA LYS A 141 -12.29 10.81 5.24
C LYS A 141 -12.84 11.89 6.16
N GLY A 142 -12.50 13.14 5.87
CA GLY A 142 -12.95 14.31 6.64
C GLY A 142 -12.07 14.65 7.83
N LEU A 143 -11.10 13.79 8.21
CA LEU A 143 -10.15 14.09 9.26
C LEU A 143 -9.02 14.99 8.75
N SER A 144 -8.58 15.91 9.60
CA SER A 144 -7.40 16.72 9.39
C SER A 144 -6.11 15.90 9.55
N ALA A 145 -5.01 16.43 9.01
CA ALA A 145 -3.70 15.80 9.17
C ALA A 145 -3.24 15.74 10.64
N GLU A 146 -3.74 16.65 11.50
CA GLU A 146 -3.42 16.64 12.92
C GLU A 146 -4.14 15.49 13.64
N GLU A 147 -5.45 15.34 13.41
CA GLU A 147 -6.25 14.23 13.94
C GLU A 147 -5.67 12.88 13.52
N ILE A 148 -5.33 12.72 12.24
CA ILE A 148 -4.70 11.49 11.75
C ILE A 148 -3.34 11.26 12.42
N SER A 149 -2.56 12.33 12.66
CA SER A 149 -1.26 12.21 13.33
C SER A 149 -1.40 11.73 14.77
N ILE A 150 -2.44 12.19 15.48
CA ILE A 150 -2.79 11.73 16.84
C ILE A 150 -3.18 10.25 16.79
N LEU A 151 -4.07 9.85 15.88
CA LEU A 151 -4.50 8.46 15.74
C LEU A 151 -3.34 7.49 15.48
N CYS A 152 -2.37 7.90 14.66
CA CYS A 152 -1.15 7.13 14.44
C CYS A 152 -0.32 7.00 15.73
N LYS A 153 -0.13 8.10 16.48
CA LYS A 153 0.65 8.10 17.74
C LYS A 153 0.02 7.21 18.81
N GLU A 154 -1.30 7.24 18.94
CA GLU A 154 -2.05 6.37 19.87
C GLU A 154 -1.83 4.89 19.58
N ARG A 155 -1.55 4.54 18.32
CA ARG A 155 -1.25 3.18 17.86
C ARG A 155 0.26 2.88 17.80
N GLY A 156 1.10 3.79 18.28
CA GLY A 156 2.54 3.60 18.43
C GLY A 156 3.36 3.83 17.15
N PHE A 157 2.90 4.63 16.19
CA PHE A 157 3.67 4.94 14.97
C PHE A 157 3.45 6.33 14.35
#